data_AF-A0A7Y5JH79-F1
#
_entry.id   AF-A0A7Y5JH79-F1
#
_cell.length_a   1.000
_cell.length_b   1.000
_cell.length_c   1.000
_cell.angle_alpha   90.00
_cell.angle_beta   90.00
_cell.angle_gamma   90.00
#
_symmetry.space_group_name_H-M   'P 1'
#
loop_
_entity.id
_entity.type
_entity.pdbx_description
1 polymer ?
#
loop_
_entity_poly.entity_id
_entity_poly.type
_entity_poly.pdbx_seq_one_letter_code
_entity_poly.pdbx_strand_id
1 'polypeptide(L)'
;MASTQSHSNAVPEPPRPGMRQRVLLGLAAFVCRRALWIVLAALLLAGLSVWLSITRLSFITDRNALVDPEAEFNKRFLRFNAAFGDQELMLLCITPAPGPVNNPDFDPPQPSAAQRAEMKQAAAKVARALRARPELFPRVMERVDPDSFGGTRMLYMP
;
A
#
# COMPACT_ATOMS: atom_id res chain seq x y z
N MET A 1 7.97 87.84 -26.25
CA MET A 1 7.60 86.67 -27.07
C MET A 1 8.18 85.43 -26.40
N ALA A 2 7.39 84.77 -25.57
CA ALA A 2 7.76 83.51 -24.93
C ALA A 2 7.02 82.39 -25.66
N SER A 3 7.76 81.57 -26.40
CA SER A 3 7.23 80.46 -27.18
C SER A 3 7.08 79.24 -26.28
N THR A 4 5.85 78.93 -25.88
CA THR A 4 5.50 77.74 -25.10
C THR A 4 5.61 76.51 -26.01
N GLN A 5 6.64 75.68 -25.83
CA GLN A 5 6.69 74.36 -26.47
C GLN A 5 5.67 73.43 -25.81
N SER A 6 4.61 73.12 -26.55
CA SER A 6 3.64 72.09 -26.19
C SER A 6 4.28 70.71 -26.43
N HIS A 7 4.80 70.09 -25.38
CA HIS A 7 5.18 68.68 -25.41
C HIS A 7 3.91 67.82 -25.51
N SER A 8 3.61 67.36 -26.72
CA SER A 8 2.62 66.32 -26.99
C SER A 8 3.09 65.01 -26.34
N ASN A 9 2.54 64.70 -25.16
CA ASN A 9 2.67 63.39 -24.54
C ASN A 9 1.81 62.38 -25.31
N ALA A 10 2.33 61.87 -26.42
CA ALA A 10 1.74 60.73 -27.10
C ALA A 10 1.88 59.49 -26.20
N VAL A 11 0.76 58.99 -25.69
CA VAL A 11 0.69 57.70 -24.97
C VAL A 11 1.14 56.61 -25.95
N PRO A 12 2.17 55.81 -25.64
CA PRO A 12 2.62 54.74 -26.53
C PRO A 12 1.50 53.71 -26.68
N GLU A 13 1.11 53.43 -27.93
CA GLU A 13 0.14 52.38 -28.25
C GLU A 13 0.60 51.04 -27.68
N PRO A 14 -0.31 50.24 -27.08
CA PRO A 14 0.08 48.97 -26.49
C PRO A 14 0.65 48.04 -27.56
N PRO A 15 1.74 47.30 -27.26
CA PRO A 15 2.39 46.42 -28.21
C PRO A 15 1.40 45.36 -28.72
N ARG A 16 1.38 45.17 -30.04
CA ARG A 16 0.48 44.21 -30.70
C ARG A 16 0.69 42.82 -30.09
N PRO A 17 -0.36 42.15 -29.60
CA PRO A 17 -0.20 40.87 -28.91
C PRO A 17 0.39 39.84 -29.87
N GLY A 18 1.44 39.16 -29.41
CA GLY A 18 2.08 38.06 -30.13
C GLY A 18 1.14 36.87 -30.32
N MET A 19 1.47 35.95 -31.24
CA MET A 19 0.60 34.82 -31.61
C MET A 19 0.15 33.97 -30.41
N ARG A 20 1.04 33.71 -29.45
CA ARG A 20 0.74 32.98 -28.21
C ARG A 20 -0.31 33.71 -27.36
N GLN A 21 -0.19 35.03 -27.24
CA GLN A 21 -1.10 35.85 -26.45
C GLN A 21 -2.50 35.90 -27.09
N ARG A 22 -2.58 35.92 -28.42
CA ARG A 22 -3.86 35.81 -29.15
C ARG A 22 -4.52 34.45 -28.95
N VAL A 23 -3.75 33.36 -28.95
CA VAL A 23 -4.27 32.01 -28.68
C VAL A 23 -4.81 31.90 -27.26
N LEU A 24 -4.07 32.41 -26.26
CA LEU A 24 -4.51 32.41 -24.87
C LEU A 24 -5.75 33.28 -24.64
N LEU A 25 -5.81 34.47 -25.26
CA LEU A 25 -6.98 35.35 -25.21
C LEU A 25 -8.19 34.71 -25.91
N GLY A 26 -7.97 34.02 -27.03
CA GLY A 26 -9.00 33.27 -27.74
C GLY A 26 -9.55 32.11 -26.90
N LEU A 27 -8.67 31.36 -26.24
CA LEU A 27 -9.04 30.29 -25.32
C LEU A 27 -9.80 30.84 -24.11
N ALA A 28 -9.33 31.92 -23.50
CA ALA A 28 -10.01 32.57 -22.38
C ALA A 28 -11.40 33.07 -22.78
N ALA A 29 -11.52 33.71 -23.94
CA ALA A 29 -12.82 34.16 -24.45
C ALA A 29 -13.77 32.98 -24.74
N PHE A 30 -13.24 31.87 -25.27
CA PHE A 30 -14.00 30.64 -25.48
C PHE A 30 -14.50 30.07 -24.15
N VAL A 31 -13.63 29.98 -23.14
CA VAL A 31 -13.95 29.50 -21.80
C VAL A 31 -15.03 30.37 -21.15
N CYS A 32 -14.86 31.69 -21.17
CA CYS A 32 -15.85 32.62 -20.59
C CYS A 32 -17.21 32.56 -21.31
N ARG A 33 -17.23 32.43 -22.64
CA ARG A 33 -18.48 32.35 -23.41
C ARG A 33 -19.26 31.06 -23.16
N ARG A 34 -18.58 29.96 -22.83
CA ARG A 34 -19.16 28.62 -22.65
C ARG A 34 -18.96 28.11 -21.22
N ALA A 35 -18.83 29.03 -20.25
CA ALA A 35 -18.46 28.72 -18.88
C ALA A 35 -19.36 27.65 -18.24
N LEU A 36 -20.68 27.73 -18.45
CA LEU A 36 -21.64 26.76 -17.91
C LEU A 36 -21.40 25.35 -18.47
N TRP A 37 -21.15 25.20 -19.77
CA TRP A 37 -20.82 23.92 -20.40
C TRP A 37 -19.52 23.34 -19.88
N ILE A 38 -18.51 24.19 -19.66
CA ILE A 38 -17.21 23.76 -19.14
C ILE A 38 -17.34 23.28 -17.71
N VAL A 39 -18.09 24.00 -16.86
CA VAL A 39 -18.36 23.57 -15.48
C VAL A 39 -19.10 22.24 -15.47
N LEU A 40 -20.10 22.07 -16.34
CA LEU A 40 -20.88 20.83 -16.41
C LEU A 40 -20.03 19.65 -16.90
N ALA A 41 -19.17 19.87 -17.91
CA ALA A 41 -18.21 18.87 -18.37
C ALA A 41 -17.17 18.52 -17.29
N ALA A 42 -16.66 19.51 -16.56
CA ALA A 42 -15.73 19.29 -15.44
C ALA A 42 -16.40 18.51 -14.30
N LEU A 43 -17.65 18.82 -13.98
CA LEU A 43 -18.43 18.10 -12.97
C LEU A 43 -18.66 16.64 -13.40
N LEU A 44 -18.99 16.42 -14.67
CA LEU A 44 -19.16 15.08 -15.23
C LEU A 44 -17.85 14.29 -15.20
N LEU A 45 -16.73 14.92 -15.57
CA LEU A 45 -15.41 14.31 -15.53
C LEU A 45 -14.98 13.99 -14.09
N ALA A 46 -15.24 14.90 -13.15
CA ALA A 46 -14.98 14.67 -11.73
C ALA A 46 -15.83 13.50 -11.21
N GLY A 47 -17.13 13.47 -11.52
CA GLY A 47 -18.01 12.36 -11.17
C GLY A 47 -17.54 11.03 -11.75
N LEU A 48 -17.13 11.02 -13.02
CA LEU A 48 -16.56 9.83 -13.67
C LEU A 48 -15.26 9.38 -12.99
N SER A 49 -14.40 10.33 -12.60
CA SER A 49 -13.12 10.04 -11.93
C SER A 49 -13.34 9.45 -10.55
N VAL A 50 -14.33 9.96 -9.80
CA VAL A 50 -14.74 9.41 -8.50
C VAL A 50 -15.34 8.03 -8.69
N TRP A 51 -16.22 7.83 -9.67
CA TRP A 51 -16.81 6.53 -9.97
C TRP A 51 -15.75 5.48 -10.34
N LEU A 52 -14.79 5.85 -11.20
CA LEU A 52 -13.65 5.01 -11.56
C LEU A 52 -12.80 4.69 -10.33
N SER A 53 -12.52 5.68 -9.49
CA SER A 53 -11.77 5.47 -8.26
C SER A 53 -12.50 4.49 -7.34
N ILE A 54 -13.80 4.67 -7.08
CA ILE A 54 -14.56 3.77 -6.20
C ILE A 54 -14.61 2.33 -6.75
N THR A 55 -14.70 2.17 -8.07
CA THR A 55 -14.86 0.85 -8.71
C THR A 55 -13.55 0.13 -9.01
N ARG A 56 -12.43 0.86 -9.17
CA ARG A 56 -11.13 0.30 -9.58
C ARG A 56 -10.01 0.50 -8.57
N LEU A 57 -10.22 1.25 -7.49
CA LEU A 57 -9.20 1.41 -6.47
C LEU A 57 -9.03 0.10 -5.70
N SER A 58 -8.03 -0.67 -6.10
CA SER A 58 -7.59 -1.89 -5.41
C SER A 58 -6.40 -1.58 -4.50
N PHE A 59 -6.43 -2.07 -3.28
CA PHE A 59 -5.28 -2.02 -2.38
C PHE A 59 -4.40 -3.25 -2.63
N ILE A 60 -3.17 -3.04 -3.08
CA ILE A 60 -2.19 -4.10 -3.29
C ILE A 60 -1.36 -4.23 -2.01
N THR A 61 -1.62 -5.29 -1.22
CA THR A 61 -0.89 -5.58 0.01
C THR A 61 0.39 -6.39 -0.21
N ASP A 62 0.59 -6.91 -1.43
CA ASP A 62 1.75 -7.71 -1.78
C ASP A 62 2.99 -6.81 -1.89
N ARG A 63 3.97 -7.06 -1.00
CA ARG A 63 5.23 -6.34 -1.00
C ARG A 63 6.03 -6.56 -2.28
N ASN A 64 5.86 -7.70 -2.94
CA ASN A 64 6.55 -8.00 -4.19
C ASN A 64 6.08 -7.11 -5.35
N ALA A 65 4.90 -6.47 -5.24
CA ALA A 65 4.41 -5.52 -6.24
C ALA A 65 5.25 -4.23 -6.32
N LEU A 66 6.09 -3.95 -5.31
CA LEU A 66 7.05 -2.84 -5.31
C LEU A 66 8.31 -3.15 -6.13
N VAL A 67 8.51 -4.42 -6.51
CA VAL A 67 9.70 -4.90 -7.21
C VAL A 67 9.42 -4.97 -8.71
N ASP A 68 10.39 -4.54 -9.52
CA ASP A 68 10.32 -4.69 -10.98
C ASP A 68 10.13 -6.18 -11.36
N PRO A 69 9.07 -6.53 -12.09
CA PRO A 69 8.84 -7.89 -12.61
C PRO A 69 10.02 -8.43 -13.43
N GLU A 70 10.73 -7.55 -14.14
CA GLU A 70 11.78 -7.96 -15.07
C GLU A 70 13.14 -8.20 -14.41
N ALA A 71 13.29 -7.82 -13.13
CA ALA A 71 14.51 -8.02 -12.38
C ALA A 71 14.85 -9.52 -12.26
N GLU A 72 16.11 -9.87 -12.51
CA GLU A 72 16.53 -11.27 -12.59
C GLU A 72 16.29 -12.04 -11.29
N PHE A 73 16.46 -11.38 -10.14
CA PHE A 73 16.16 -11.98 -8.83
C PHE A 73 14.65 -12.25 -8.64
N ASN A 74 13.79 -11.35 -9.13
CA ASN A 74 12.34 -11.50 -9.02
C ASN A 74 11.85 -12.67 -9.86
N LYS A 75 12.38 -12.85 -11.07
CA LYS A 75 12.10 -14.03 -11.91
C LYS A 75 12.47 -15.33 -11.22
N ARG A 76 13.60 -15.37 -10.51
CA ARG A 76 14.01 -16.55 -9.71
C ARG A 76 13.06 -16.80 -8.54
N PHE A 77 12.65 -15.74 -7.83
CA PHE A 77 11.68 -15.81 -6.75
C PHE A 77 10.30 -16.30 -7.24
N LEU A 78 9.78 -15.75 -8.34
CA LEU A 78 8.52 -16.18 -8.96
C LEU A 78 8.57 -17.64 -9.40
N ARG A 79 9.69 -18.10 -9.97
CA ARG A 79 9.89 -19.53 -10.30
C ARG A 79 9.90 -20.40 -9.05
N PHE A 80 10.52 -19.94 -7.97
CA PHE A 80 10.50 -20.66 -6.70
C PHE A 80 9.07 -20.78 -6.15
N ASN A 81 8.31 -19.69 -6.09
CA ASN A 81 6.92 -19.70 -5.64
C ASN A 81 6.04 -20.59 -6.52
N ALA A 82 6.26 -20.61 -7.85
CA ALA A 82 5.54 -21.49 -8.75
C ALA A 82 5.83 -22.99 -8.50
N ALA A 83 7.07 -23.32 -8.12
CA ALA A 83 7.49 -24.71 -7.87
C ALA A 83 7.09 -25.21 -6.48
N PHE A 84 7.16 -24.36 -5.46
CA PHE A 84 6.99 -24.77 -4.06
C PHE A 84 5.72 -24.22 -3.39
N GLY A 85 4.95 -23.40 -4.10
CA GLY A 85 3.82 -22.64 -3.57
C GLY A 85 4.26 -21.38 -2.82
N ASP A 86 3.29 -20.51 -2.53
CA ASP A 86 3.50 -19.38 -1.64
C ASP A 86 3.78 -19.88 -0.21
N GLN A 87 4.88 -19.41 0.36
CA GLN A 87 5.35 -19.78 1.70
C GLN A 87 5.09 -18.69 2.73
N GLU A 88 4.31 -17.66 2.41
CA GLU A 88 3.82 -16.70 3.40
C GLU A 88 2.88 -17.40 4.40
N LEU A 89 3.46 -17.84 5.51
CA LEU A 89 2.76 -18.49 6.61
C LEU A 89 2.32 -17.45 7.64
N MET A 90 1.05 -17.51 8.05
CA MET A 90 0.63 -16.80 9.25
C MET A 90 1.15 -17.53 10.49
N LEU A 91 2.07 -16.88 11.22
CA LEU A 91 2.66 -17.42 12.44
C LEU A 91 1.84 -17.01 13.66
N LEU A 92 1.24 -17.98 14.35
CA LEU A 92 0.57 -17.77 15.63
C LEU A 92 1.47 -18.24 16.77
N CYS A 93 2.00 -17.29 17.55
CA CYS A 93 2.74 -17.59 18.77
C CYS A 93 1.79 -17.53 19.98
N ILE A 94 1.79 -18.58 20.79
CA ILE A 94 1.06 -18.61 22.06
C ILE A 94 2.07 -18.41 23.17
N THR A 95 1.95 -17.30 23.87
CA THR A 95 2.76 -16.94 25.03
C THR A 95 1.94 -17.05 26.31
N PRO A 96 2.56 -17.26 27.47
CA PRO A 96 1.87 -17.04 28.73
C PRO A 96 1.36 -15.58 28.77
N ALA A 97 0.24 -15.34 29.44
CA ALA A 97 -0.29 -14.00 29.61
C ALA A 97 0.84 -13.07 30.09
N PRO A 98 1.02 -11.88 29.47
CA PRO A 98 2.05 -10.98 29.91
C PRO A 98 1.86 -10.69 31.39
N GLY A 99 2.96 -10.47 32.10
CA GLY A 99 2.92 -9.69 33.35
C GLY A 99 2.21 -8.34 33.12
N PRO A 100 2.06 -7.51 34.16
CA PRO A 100 1.14 -6.36 34.15
C PRO A 100 1.15 -5.60 32.81
N VAL A 101 -0.06 -5.47 32.24
CA VAL A 101 -0.33 -4.86 30.94
C VAL A 101 0.32 -3.46 30.91
N ASN A 102 1.24 -3.22 29.97
CA ASN A 102 2.04 -1.99 29.77
C ASN A 102 3.46 -1.95 30.37
N ASN A 103 4.22 -3.06 30.37
CA ASN A 103 5.66 -2.99 30.62
C ASN A 103 6.46 -3.28 29.33
N PRO A 104 7.02 -2.26 28.65
CA PRO A 104 7.82 -2.43 27.43
C PRO A 104 9.18 -3.12 27.68
N ASP A 105 9.64 -3.21 28.93
CA ASP A 105 10.88 -3.90 29.34
C ASP A 105 10.62 -5.28 29.97
N PHE A 106 9.41 -5.84 29.79
CA PHE A 106 9.11 -7.17 30.31
C PHE A 106 9.75 -8.24 29.42
N ASP A 107 10.97 -8.66 29.77
CA ASP A 107 11.46 -9.98 29.40
C ASP A 107 10.65 -11.01 30.20
N PRO A 108 9.66 -11.70 29.61
CA PRO A 108 8.90 -12.68 30.35
C PRO A 108 9.87 -13.74 30.88
N PRO A 109 9.81 -14.09 32.17
CA PRO A 109 10.64 -15.17 32.69
C PRO A 109 10.40 -16.44 31.88
N GLN A 110 11.43 -17.29 31.71
CA GLN A 110 11.27 -18.54 30.99
C GLN A 110 10.06 -19.31 31.54
N PRO A 111 9.10 -19.72 30.69
CA PRO A 111 7.88 -20.35 31.18
C PRO A 111 8.21 -21.64 31.94
N SER A 112 7.62 -21.79 33.12
CA SER A 112 7.75 -23.02 33.91
C SER A 112 7.24 -24.24 33.13
N ALA A 113 7.61 -25.45 33.57
CA ALA A 113 7.13 -26.68 32.93
C ALA A 113 5.60 -26.78 32.85
N ALA A 114 4.90 -26.34 33.90
CA ALA A 114 3.44 -26.30 33.94
C ALA A 114 2.87 -25.31 32.92
N GLN A 115 3.40 -24.08 32.85
CA GLN A 115 2.98 -23.08 31.86
C GLN A 115 3.25 -23.55 30.43
N ARG A 116 4.38 -24.21 30.16
CA ARG A 116 4.64 -24.80 28.85
C ARG A 116 3.63 -25.88 28.49
N ALA A 117 3.19 -26.69 29.46
CA ALA A 117 2.15 -27.70 29.23
C ALA A 117 0.81 -27.04 28.89
N GLU A 118 0.44 -25.97 29.61
CA GLU A 118 -0.77 -25.18 29.33
C GLU A 118 -0.72 -24.53 27.95
N MET A 119 0.39 -23.90 27.58
CA MET A 119 0.60 -23.31 26.25
C MET A 119 0.46 -24.36 25.14
N LYS A 120 1.00 -25.56 25.33
CA LYS A 120 0.84 -26.67 24.37
C LYS A 120 -0.62 -27.09 24.24
N GLN A 121 -1.36 -27.18 25.35
CA GLN A 121 -2.79 -27.51 25.31
C GLN A 121 -3.60 -26.42 24.60
N ALA A 122 -3.30 -25.14 24.86
CA ALA A 122 -3.90 -24.01 24.17
C ALA A 122 -3.61 -24.06 22.66
N ALA A 123 -2.36 -24.32 22.27
CA ALA A 123 -1.96 -24.49 20.87
C ALA A 123 -2.75 -25.61 20.18
N ALA A 124 -2.86 -26.77 20.83
CA ALA A 124 -3.61 -27.91 20.30
C ALA A 124 -5.09 -27.56 20.12
N LYS A 125 -5.69 -26.82 21.06
CA LYS A 125 -7.09 -26.36 20.96
C LYS A 125 -7.29 -25.41 19.78
N VAL A 126 -6.39 -24.45 19.61
CA VAL A 126 -6.45 -23.52 18.46
C VAL A 126 -6.24 -24.26 17.14
N ALA A 127 -5.25 -25.14 17.06
CA ALA A 127 -4.99 -25.94 15.86
C ALA A 127 -6.21 -26.78 15.45
N ARG A 128 -6.90 -27.40 16.43
CA ARG A 128 -8.17 -28.11 16.17
C ARG A 128 -9.26 -27.17 15.64
N ALA A 129 -9.40 -25.98 16.22
CA ALA A 129 -10.38 -24.99 15.76
C ALA A 129 -10.10 -24.49 14.33
N LEU A 130 -8.83 -24.27 13.99
CA LEU A 130 -8.42 -23.87 12.64
C LEU A 130 -8.66 -25.00 11.63
N ARG A 131 -8.32 -26.25 11.97
CA ARG A 131 -8.55 -27.42 11.12
C ARG A 131 -10.03 -27.69 10.86
N ALA A 132 -10.93 -27.25 11.73
CA ALA A 132 -12.38 -27.36 11.53
C ALA A 132 -12.92 -26.43 10.43
N ARG A 133 -12.10 -25.50 9.92
CA ARG A 133 -12.45 -24.55 8.85
C ARG A 133 -11.45 -24.63 7.68
N PRO A 134 -11.39 -25.77 6.98
CA PRO A 134 -10.44 -25.96 5.88
C PRO A 134 -10.62 -24.97 4.73
N GLU A 135 -11.80 -24.37 4.58
CA GLU A 135 -12.11 -23.34 3.60
C GLU A 135 -11.37 -22.02 3.85
N LEU A 136 -11.05 -21.71 5.12
CA LEU A 136 -10.26 -20.53 5.51
C LEU A 136 -8.79 -20.89 5.76
N PHE A 137 -8.54 -22.09 6.28
CA PHE A 137 -7.20 -22.56 6.68
C PHE A 137 -6.89 -23.90 6.00
N PRO A 138 -6.57 -23.88 4.70
CA PRO A 138 -6.34 -25.11 3.93
C PRO A 138 -5.14 -25.92 4.42
N ARG A 139 -4.17 -25.27 5.08
CA ARG A 139 -3.03 -25.91 5.73
C ARG A 139 -2.83 -25.35 7.12
N VAL A 140 -2.82 -26.24 8.12
CA VAL A 140 -2.52 -25.90 9.51
C VAL A 140 -1.34 -26.76 9.96
N MET A 141 -0.18 -26.12 10.10
CA MET A 141 1.04 -26.75 10.61
C MET A 141 1.09 -26.54 12.13
N GLU A 142 1.07 -27.66 12.87
CA GLU A 142 1.31 -27.67 14.30
C GLU A 142 2.76 -28.11 14.54
N ARG A 143 3.39 -27.58 15.60
CA ARG A 143 4.81 -27.77 15.90
C ARG A 143 5.24 -29.23 15.63
N VAL A 144 6.17 -29.40 14.69
CA VAL A 144 6.79 -30.69 14.41
C VAL A 144 7.61 -31.09 15.64
N ASP A 145 7.32 -32.26 16.20
CA ASP A 145 8.08 -32.78 17.32
C ASP A 145 9.53 -33.04 16.87
N PRO A 146 10.56 -32.51 17.53
CA PRO A 146 11.95 -32.83 17.21
C PRO A 146 12.24 -34.33 17.12
N ASP A 147 11.54 -35.14 17.92
CA ASP A 147 11.70 -36.59 17.93
C ASP A 147 11.19 -37.26 16.64
N SER A 148 10.33 -36.56 15.88
CA SER A 148 9.83 -37.03 14.59
C SER A 148 10.83 -36.86 13.42
N PHE A 149 11.95 -36.16 13.62
CA PHE A 149 12.99 -35.96 12.58
C PHE A 149 13.93 -37.17 12.41
N GLY A 150 13.65 -38.32 13.03
CA GLY A 150 14.33 -39.58 12.73
C GLY A 150 15.85 -39.56 12.94
N GLY A 151 16.34 -38.80 13.92
CA GLY A 151 17.77 -38.65 14.20
C GLY A 151 18.45 -37.47 13.50
N THR A 152 17.74 -36.72 12.66
CA THR A 152 18.27 -35.48 12.04
C THR A 152 18.07 -34.31 13.00
N ARG A 153 19.14 -33.86 13.66
CA ARG A 153 19.11 -32.66 14.49
C ARG A 153 19.24 -31.43 13.60
N MET A 154 18.26 -30.52 13.65
CA MET A 154 18.44 -29.18 13.09
C MET A 154 19.51 -28.45 13.91
N LEU A 155 20.57 -28.02 13.24
CA LEU A 155 21.60 -27.18 13.84
C LEU A 155 20.97 -25.79 14.08
N TYR A 156 20.76 -25.43 15.34
CA TYR A 156 20.44 -24.06 15.72
C TYR A 156 21.76 -23.30 15.79
N MET A 157 22.05 -22.47 14.80
CA MET A 157 23.21 -21.56 14.87
C MET A 157 22.87 -20.41 15.84
N PRO A 158 23.74 -20.11 16.82
CA PRO A 158 23.55 -19.03 17.77
C PRO A 158 23.63 -17.64 17.12
#